data_AF-A0A844NWQ5-F1
#
_entry.id   AF-A0A844NWQ5-F1
#
_cell.length_a   1.000
_cell.length_b   1.000
_cell.length_c   1.000
_cell.angle_alpha   90.00
_cell.angle_beta   90.00
_cell.angle_gamma   90.00
#
_symmetry.space_group_name_H-M   'P 1'
#
loop_
_entity.id
_entity.type
_entity.pdbx_description
1 polymer ?
#
loop_
_entity_poly.entity_id
_entity_poly.type
_entity_poly.pdbx_seq_one_letter_code
_entity_poly.pdbx_strand_id
1 'polypeptide(L)'
;WLLCGPHGCKVKTSVKVRHYVPDAVVSSYANTGSNPWTEVSALGTPNPLAQAGNDATTNYKAENSIGRFKEADVIGHPGGATFSRFASASGYVCPGATFPLVPYFLSTLDAIGWRHGIPEQVYPEALVPGLREVGGIFSGDMWGNLYPRSGFLHQTDDYKTAAVIAQRAGDITTRIGQLHVY
;
A
#
# COMPACT_ATOMS: atom_id res chain seq x y z
N TRP A 1 -4.26 19.17 -29.09
CA TRP A 1 -4.56 18.42 -30.33
C TRP A 1 -4.97 19.40 -31.42
N LEU A 2 -5.00 18.97 -32.67
CA LEU A 2 -5.23 19.84 -33.82
C LEU A 2 -6.61 19.50 -34.41
N LEU A 3 -7.55 20.45 -34.37
CA LEU A 3 -8.88 20.29 -34.94
C LEU A 3 -8.91 20.96 -36.31
N CYS A 4 -9.02 20.16 -37.36
CA CYS A 4 -9.12 20.65 -38.74
C CYS A 4 -10.57 20.58 -39.23
N GLY A 5 -11.04 21.71 -39.78
CA GLY A 5 -12.31 21.79 -40.51
C GLY A 5 -12.07 22.25 -41.94
N PRO A 6 -13.14 22.40 -42.75
CA PRO A 6 -13.04 22.76 -44.17
C PRO A 6 -12.37 24.12 -44.45
N HIS A 7 -12.31 25.01 -43.45
CA HIS A 7 -11.67 26.33 -43.56
C HIS A 7 -10.33 26.44 -42.82
N GLY A 8 -9.70 25.31 -42.48
CA GLY A 8 -8.37 25.26 -41.88
C GLY A 8 -8.32 24.60 -40.52
N CYS A 9 -7.12 24.59 -39.95
CA CYS A 9 -6.80 23.87 -38.74
C CYS A 9 -6.55 24.82 -37.56
N LYS A 10 -7.15 24.52 -36.40
CA LYS A 10 -6.94 25.26 -35.16
C LYS A 10 -6.30 24.36 -34.12
N VAL A 11 -5.22 24.84 -33.49
CA VAL A 11 -4.63 24.17 -32.32
C VAL A 11 -5.60 24.29 -31.15
N LYS A 12 -6.05 23.15 -30.64
CA LYS A 12 -6.87 23.03 -29.43
C LYS A 12 -5.99 22.59 -28.27
N THR A 13 -5.95 23.40 -27.23
CA THR A 13 -5.33 23.06 -25.96
C THR A 13 -6.42 22.65 -24.96
N SER A 14 -6.12 21.65 -24.14
CA SER A 14 -6.96 21.27 -23.00
C SER A 14 -6.12 21.46 -21.74
N VAL A 15 -6.73 21.97 -20.68
CA VAL A 15 -6.05 22.12 -19.39
C VAL A 15 -5.81 20.73 -18.81
N LYS A 16 -4.56 20.40 -18.52
CA LYS A 16 -4.20 19.18 -17.77
C LYS A 16 -4.15 19.53 -16.29
N VAL A 17 -5.12 19.03 -15.54
CA VAL A 17 -5.17 19.20 -14.09
C VAL A 17 -4.71 17.92 -13.41
N ARG A 18 -3.87 18.04 -12.39
CA ARG A 18 -3.45 16.93 -11.53
C ARG A 18 -3.80 17.29 -10.09
N HIS A 19 -4.63 16.46 -9.47
CA HIS A 19 -5.03 16.59 -8.08
C HIS A 19 -4.43 15.46 -7.26
N TYR A 20 -4.13 15.75 -6.00
CA TYR A 20 -3.82 14.74 -4.99
C TYR A 20 -5.12 14.39 -4.28
N VAL A 21 -5.91 13.50 -4.90
CA VAL A 21 -7.15 13.02 -4.31
C VAL A 21 -6.78 11.97 -3.25
N PRO A 22 -7.32 12.07 -2.02
CA PRO A 22 -7.14 11.01 -1.03
C PRO A 22 -7.98 9.80 -1.47
N ASP A 23 -7.35 8.86 -2.17
CA ASP A 23 -8.04 7.67 -2.69
C ASP A 23 -8.15 6.56 -1.63
N ALA A 24 -7.08 6.27 -0.88
CA ALA A 24 -7.07 5.17 0.08
C ALA A 24 -6.34 5.52 1.38
N VAL A 25 -6.78 4.89 2.46
CA VAL A 25 -6.08 4.81 3.75
C VAL A 25 -5.39 3.46 3.80
N VAL A 26 -4.08 3.47 4.05
CA VAL A 26 -3.31 2.25 4.31
C VAL A 26 -3.02 2.18 5.80
N SER A 27 -3.49 1.12 6.45
CA SER A 27 -3.25 0.87 7.87
C SER A 27 -2.22 -0.23 7.99
N SER A 28 -1.15 -0.02 8.78
CA SER A 28 -0.18 -1.07 9.12
C SER A 28 -0.18 -1.28 10.63
N TYR A 29 -0.29 -2.54 11.06
CA TYR A 29 -0.50 -2.88 12.47
C TYR A 29 0.07 -4.27 12.80
N ALA A 30 0.33 -4.54 14.09
CA ALA A 30 1.09 -5.72 14.49
C ALA A 30 0.32 -7.04 14.43
N ASN A 31 -0.93 -7.05 14.92
CA ASN A 31 -1.73 -8.26 15.10
C ASN A 31 -3.03 -8.19 14.33
N THR A 32 -3.47 -9.32 13.79
CA THR A 32 -4.80 -9.50 13.18
C THR A 32 -5.91 -8.92 14.07
N GLY A 33 -6.81 -8.15 13.47
CA GLY A 33 -7.91 -7.45 14.16
C GLY A 33 -7.49 -6.24 14.99
N SER A 34 -6.21 -5.91 15.07
CA SER A 34 -5.69 -4.76 15.83
C SER A 34 -5.45 -3.53 14.95
N ASN A 35 -6.24 -3.35 13.90
CA ASN A 35 -6.19 -2.16 13.06
C ASN A 35 -6.55 -0.92 13.91
N PRO A 36 -5.70 0.13 13.94
CA PRO A 36 -5.97 1.34 14.72
C PRO A 36 -7.25 2.07 14.28
N TRP A 37 -7.68 1.85 13.04
CA TRP A 37 -8.98 2.32 12.56
C TRP A 37 -10.08 1.35 12.99
N THR A 38 -10.68 1.65 14.15
CA THR A 38 -11.61 0.74 14.85
C THR A 38 -12.85 0.36 14.07
N GLU A 39 -13.32 1.22 13.18
CA GLU A 39 -14.53 1.05 12.38
C GLU A 39 -14.36 -0.03 11.31
N VAL A 40 -13.13 -0.30 10.91
CA VAL A 40 -12.77 -1.27 9.87
C VAL A 40 -11.94 -2.44 10.41
N SER A 41 -11.58 -2.44 11.69
CA SER A 41 -10.74 -3.47 12.30
C SER A 41 -11.34 -4.88 12.24
N ALA A 42 -12.68 -4.96 12.20
CA ALA A 42 -13.41 -6.21 12.01
C ALA A 42 -13.15 -6.88 10.65
N LEU A 43 -12.67 -6.14 9.64
CA LEU A 43 -12.29 -6.72 8.35
C LEU A 43 -10.99 -7.53 8.45
N GLY A 44 -10.10 -7.16 9.37
CA GLY A 44 -8.81 -7.80 9.59
C GLY A 44 -8.83 -8.92 10.63
N THR A 45 -9.99 -9.47 11.00
CA THR A 45 -10.06 -10.47 12.09
C THR A 45 -9.27 -11.75 11.77
N PRO A 46 -8.76 -12.45 12.81
CA PRO A 46 -8.10 -13.75 12.64
C PRO A 46 -8.91 -14.75 11.84
N ASN A 47 -8.25 -15.52 10.99
CA ASN A 47 -8.83 -16.64 10.25
C ASN A 47 -7.87 -17.86 10.28
N PRO A 48 -8.28 -19.05 9.78
CA PRO A 48 -7.45 -20.25 9.85
C PRO A 48 -6.07 -20.13 9.17
N LEU A 49 -5.94 -19.26 8.17
CA LEU A 49 -4.70 -19.03 7.42
C LEU A 49 -3.89 -17.84 7.95
N ALA A 50 -4.51 -16.95 8.73
CA ALA A 50 -3.92 -15.75 9.33
C ALA A 50 -4.42 -15.58 10.78
N GLN A 51 -3.75 -16.25 11.72
CA GLN A 51 -4.19 -16.32 13.11
C GLN A 51 -3.71 -15.12 13.97
N ALA A 52 -2.42 -14.78 13.88
CA ALA A 52 -1.77 -13.74 14.70
C ALA A 52 -0.58 -13.14 13.95
N GLY A 53 -0.02 -12.03 14.39
CA GLY A 53 1.15 -11.40 13.77
C GLY A 53 2.26 -11.16 14.78
N ASN A 54 2.82 -9.96 14.75
CA ASN A 54 3.81 -9.40 15.67
C ASN A 54 5.28 -9.77 15.41
N ASP A 55 6.15 -9.08 16.14
CA ASP A 55 7.60 -9.23 16.05
C ASP A 55 8.06 -10.64 16.42
N ALA A 56 9.11 -11.11 15.76
CA ALA A 56 9.76 -12.35 16.15
C ALA A 56 10.37 -12.20 17.56
N THR A 57 10.40 -13.28 18.32
CA THR A 57 10.98 -13.29 19.67
C THR A 57 12.38 -13.86 19.65
N THR A 58 13.32 -13.21 20.34
CA THR A 58 14.62 -13.80 20.69
C THR A 58 14.49 -14.50 22.05
N ASN A 59 15.26 -15.57 22.27
CA ASN A 59 15.27 -16.28 23.57
C ASN A 59 16.00 -15.50 24.67
N TYR A 60 16.41 -14.26 24.40
CA TYR A 60 17.21 -13.43 25.29
C TYR A 60 16.58 -12.05 25.49
N LYS A 61 16.23 -11.72 26.74
CA LYS A 61 15.45 -10.49 27.06
C LYS A 61 16.12 -9.17 26.71
N ALA A 62 17.45 -9.15 26.54
CA ALA A 62 18.20 -7.93 26.19
C ALA A 62 18.57 -7.87 24.69
N GLU A 63 18.08 -8.80 23.87
CA GLU A 63 18.33 -8.82 22.44
C GLU A 63 17.12 -8.27 21.68
N ASN A 64 17.34 -7.27 20.84
CA ASN A 64 16.29 -6.72 20.00
C ASN A 64 16.07 -7.61 18.79
N SER A 65 14.82 -8.06 18.59
CA SER A 65 14.48 -8.79 17.38
C SER A 65 14.41 -7.85 16.19
N ILE A 66 15.17 -8.17 15.15
CA ILE A 66 15.13 -7.44 13.88
C ILE A 66 14.04 -7.98 12.95
N GLY A 67 13.58 -9.21 13.16
CA GLY A 67 12.52 -9.82 12.35
C GLY A 67 11.16 -9.32 12.82
N ARG A 68 10.53 -8.45 12.05
CA ARG A 68 9.23 -7.86 12.38
C ARG A 68 8.17 -8.29 11.37
N PHE A 69 6.95 -8.50 11.85
CA PHE A 69 5.79 -8.78 11.01
C PHE A 69 4.68 -7.78 11.29
N LYS A 70 4.05 -7.27 10.21
CA LYS A 70 2.88 -6.39 10.28
C LYS A 70 1.81 -6.87 9.30
N GLU A 71 0.57 -6.72 9.71
CA GLU A 71 -0.59 -6.75 8.83
C GLU A 71 -0.76 -5.40 8.15
N ALA A 72 -1.43 -5.40 7.00
CA ALA A 72 -1.78 -4.19 6.27
C ALA A 72 -3.13 -4.28 5.57
N ASP A 73 -3.92 -3.23 5.74
CA ASP A 73 -5.22 -3.07 5.08
C ASP A 73 -5.22 -1.80 4.23
N VAL A 74 -5.72 -1.90 3.01
CA VAL A 74 -5.95 -0.77 2.11
C VAL A 74 -7.43 -0.60 1.92
N ILE A 75 -7.97 0.53 2.39
CA ILE A 75 -9.41 0.80 2.37
C ILE A 75 -9.64 2.17 1.75
N GLY A 76 -10.67 2.29 0.91
CA GLY A 76 -11.02 3.55 0.27
C GLY A 76 -11.30 4.67 1.29
N HIS A 77 -10.69 5.83 1.09
CA HIS A 77 -10.74 6.93 2.04
C HIS A 77 -12.17 7.52 2.09
N PRO A 78 -12.82 7.63 3.26
CA PRO A 78 -14.21 8.09 3.36
C PRO A 78 -14.37 9.54 2.87
N GLY A 79 -13.34 10.36 3.04
CA GLY A 79 -13.26 11.73 2.51
C GLY A 79 -13.12 11.84 1.00
N GLY A 80 -12.82 10.76 0.26
CA GLY A 80 -12.75 10.81 -1.21
C GLY A 80 -14.11 11.14 -1.85
N ALA A 81 -15.20 10.63 -1.25
CA ALA A 81 -16.56 10.91 -1.70
C ALA A 81 -17.01 12.35 -1.37
N THR A 82 -16.60 12.90 -0.24
CA THR A 82 -16.91 14.29 0.12
C THR A 82 -16.06 15.27 -0.69
N PHE A 83 -14.78 14.97 -0.90
CA PHE A 83 -13.89 15.74 -1.76
C PHE A 83 -14.43 15.79 -3.20
N SER A 84 -14.74 14.63 -3.79
CA SER A 84 -15.30 14.58 -5.15
C SER A 84 -16.63 15.31 -5.28
N ARG A 85 -17.53 15.25 -4.28
CA ARG A 85 -18.79 16.02 -4.27
C ARG A 85 -18.57 17.54 -4.16
N PHE A 86 -17.68 17.99 -3.28
CA PHE A 86 -17.40 19.42 -3.11
C PHE A 86 -16.63 20.00 -4.31
N ALA A 87 -15.65 19.24 -4.80
CA ALA A 87 -14.71 19.70 -5.81
C ALA A 87 -15.27 19.54 -7.24
N SER A 88 -16.20 18.60 -7.48
CA SER A 88 -16.90 18.50 -8.78
C SER A 88 -17.74 19.74 -9.12
N ALA A 89 -18.11 20.56 -8.13
CA ALA A 89 -18.77 21.86 -8.35
C ALA A 89 -17.91 22.85 -9.16
N SER A 90 -16.57 22.67 -9.16
CA SER A 90 -15.64 23.49 -9.96
C SER A 90 -15.49 23.04 -11.41
N GLY A 91 -15.98 21.84 -11.78
CA GLY A 91 -15.86 21.28 -13.14
C GLY A 91 -14.45 20.83 -13.57
N TYR A 92 -13.42 21.05 -12.74
CA TYR A 92 -12.03 20.73 -13.06
C TYR A 92 -11.47 19.54 -12.27
N VAL A 93 -12.29 18.85 -11.46
CA VAL A 93 -11.81 17.80 -10.55
C VAL A 93 -12.10 16.40 -11.09
N CYS A 94 -11.06 15.56 -11.05
CA CYS A 94 -11.16 14.17 -11.41
C CYS A 94 -11.83 13.36 -10.29
N PRO A 95 -12.70 12.39 -10.61
CA PRO A 95 -13.16 11.43 -9.62
C PRO A 95 -11.97 10.64 -9.07
N GLY A 96 -12.05 10.26 -7.79
CA GLY A 96 -11.08 9.35 -7.18
C GLY A 96 -11.13 7.97 -7.82
N ALA A 97 -10.04 7.20 -7.68
CA ALA A 97 -9.94 5.85 -8.23
C ALA A 97 -10.68 4.79 -7.39
N THR A 98 -11.15 5.17 -6.21
CA THR A 98 -11.69 4.27 -5.18
C THR A 98 -13.06 4.70 -4.68
N PHE A 99 -13.79 3.75 -4.11
CA PHE A 99 -15.06 3.97 -3.41
C PHE A 99 -14.81 4.05 -1.90
N PRO A 100 -15.53 4.94 -1.18
CA PRO A 100 -15.32 5.13 0.25
C PRO A 100 -15.65 3.85 1.03
N LEU A 101 -14.82 3.51 2.02
CA LEU A 101 -14.98 2.37 2.92
C LEU A 101 -15.00 0.99 2.24
N VAL A 102 -14.59 0.91 0.98
CA VAL A 102 -14.42 -0.37 0.29
C VAL A 102 -13.02 -0.91 0.57
N PRO A 103 -12.87 -2.16 1.05
CA PRO A 103 -11.55 -2.79 1.16
C PRO A 103 -11.03 -3.12 -0.24
N TYR A 104 -9.80 -2.71 -0.50
CA TYR A 104 -9.06 -3.02 -1.72
C TYR A 104 -7.99 -4.07 -1.48
N PHE A 105 -7.48 -4.18 -0.26
CA PHE A 105 -6.53 -5.22 0.11
C PHE A 105 -6.65 -5.47 1.61
N LEU A 106 -6.69 -6.75 1.98
CA LEU A 106 -6.67 -7.21 3.37
C LEU A 106 -5.61 -8.30 3.47
N SER A 107 -4.53 -8.00 4.19
CA SER A 107 -3.41 -8.94 4.33
C SER A 107 -3.80 -10.27 4.96
N THR A 108 -4.87 -10.29 5.75
CA THR A 108 -5.41 -11.51 6.38
C THR A 108 -6.04 -12.46 5.37
N LEU A 109 -6.55 -11.96 4.24
CA LEU A 109 -7.13 -12.78 3.17
C LEU A 109 -6.06 -13.27 2.19
N ASP A 110 -4.98 -12.52 2.04
CA ASP A 110 -3.84 -12.85 1.18
C ASP A 110 -2.76 -13.67 1.91
N ALA A 111 -3.13 -14.80 2.51
CA ALA A 111 -2.17 -15.56 3.32
C ALA A 111 -0.95 -16.05 2.50
N ILE A 112 -1.13 -16.43 1.23
CA ILE A 112 -0.03 -16.95 0.40
C ILE A 112 0.98 -15.84 0.07
N GLY A 113 0.51 -14.71 -0.46
CA GLY A 113 1.37 -13.57 -0.79
C GLY A 113 1.93 -12.91 0.47
N TRP A 114 1.06 -12.60 1.44
CA TRP A 114 1.43 -11.81 2.60
C TRP A 114 2.22 -12.57 3.67
N ARG A 115 1.84 -13.81 3.98
CA ARG A 115 2.52 -14.60 5.03
C ARG A 115 3.72 -15.35 4.50
N HIS A 116 3.60 -15.91 3.30
CA HIS A 116 4.66 -16.74 2.74
C HIS A 116 5.55 -16.00 1.74
N GLY A 117 5.16 -14.81 1.27
CA GLY A 117 5.94 -14.06 0.28
C GLY A 117 5.98 -14.73 -1.10
N ILE A 118 5.05 -15.63 -1.40
CA ILE A 118 5.02 -16.39 -2.65
C ILE A 118 4.01 -15.74 -3.59
N PRO A 119 4.36 -15.50 -4.88
CA PRO A 119 5.61 -15.87 -5.56
C PRO A 119 6.68 -14.77 -5.52
N GLU A 120 6.46 -13.71 -4.77
CA GLU A 120 7.27 -12.49 -4.79
C GLU A 120 8.77 -12.70 -4.52
N GLN A 121 9.11 -13.72 -3.73
CA GLN A 121 10.49 -14.09 -3.40
C GLN A 121 11.36 -14.44 -4.61
N VAL A 122 10.75 -14.86 -5.73
CA VAL A 122 11.51 -15.22 -6.94
C VAL A 122 11.58 -14.08 -7.96
N TYR A 123 10.99 -12.92 -7.65
CA TYR A 123 11.10 -11.75 -8.52
C TYR A 123 12.50 -11.16 -8.48
N PRO A 124 13.04 -10.65 -9.61
CA PRO A 124 14.37 -10.05 -9.65
C PRO A 124 14.57 -8.96 -8.59
N GLU A 125 13.53 -8.19 -8.28
CA GLU A 125 13.56 -7.11 -7.31
C GLU A 125 13.66 -7.60 -5.85
N ALA A 126 13.33 -8.87 -5.58
CA ALA A 126 13.59 -9.50 -4.28
C ALA A 126 15.03 -10.02 -4.15
N LEU A 127 15.68 -10.32 -5.28
CA LEU A 127 16.98 -11.02 -5.32
C LEU A 127 18.16 -10.08 -5.56
N VAL A 128 17.92 -8.90 -6.11
CA VAL A 128 18.97 -7.92 -6.43
C VAL A 128 18.88 -6.73 -5.45
N PRO A 129 19.88 -6.57 -4.56
CA PRO A 129 19.95 -5.42 -3.66
C PRO A 129 19.98 -4.09 -4.42
N GLY A 130 19.35 -3.05 -3.87
CA GLY A 130 19.26 -1.73 -4.50
C GLY A 130 18.08 -1.58 -5.48
N LEU A 131 17.36 -2.65 -5.81
CA LEU A 131 16.15 -2.56 -6.63
C LEU A 131 14.91 -2.42 -5.76
N ARG A 132 14.08 -1.41 -6.06
CA ARG A 132 12.78 -1.17 -5.41
C ARG A 132 12.89 -1.20 -3.88
N GLU A 133 13.74 -0.33 -3.35
CA GLU A 133 13.90 -0.14 -1.91
C GLU A 133 13.22 1.16 -1.47
N VAL A 134 12.82 1.22 -0.20
CA VAL A 134 12.36 2.44 0.45
C VAL A 134 13.56 3.08 1.13
N GLY A 135 13.95 4.26 0.64
CA GLY A 135 15.17 4.92 1.06
C GLY A 135 16.35 4.62 0.14
N GLY A 136 17.58 4.82 0.63
CA GLY A 136 18.78 4.62 -0.18
C GLY A 136 20.02 4.26 0.64
N ILE A 137 20.76 3.26 0.15
CA ILE A 137 22.03 2.81 0.78
C ILE A 137 23.04 3.95 0.77
N PHE A 138 23.24 4.60 -0.37
CA PHE A 138 24.24 5.68 -0.53
C PHE A 138 23.83 6.99 0.15
N SER A 139 22.54 7.19 0.44
CA SER A 139 22.06 8.34 1.21
C SER A 139 22.06 8.10 2.72
N GLY A 140 22.38 6.87 3.17
CA GLY A 140 22.38 6.51 4.60
C GLY A 140 20.99 6.46 5.24
N ASP A 141 19.93 6.53 4.46
CA ASP A 141 18.54 6.54 4.93
C ASP A 141 17.81 5.33 4.35
N MET A 142 18.25 4.13 4.72
CA MET A 142 17.64 2.87 4.28
C MET A 142 16.53 2.46 5.25
N TRP A 143 15.31 2.31 4.74
CA TRP A 143 14.15 1.90 5.54
C TRP A 143 13.87 0.41 5.38
N GLY A 144 13.95 -0.11 4.15
CA GLY A 144 13.79 -1.52 3.86
C GLY A 144 13.51 -1.83 2.39
N ASN A 145 13.58 -3.10 2.03
CA ASN A 145 13.26 -3.61 0.70
C ASN A 145 11.74 -3.66 0.47
N LEU A 146 11.27 -3.31 -0.73
CA LEU A 146 9.85 -3.44 -1.07
C LEU A 146 9.49 -4.89 -1.40
N TYR A 147 10.39 -5.64 -2.04
CA TYR A 147 10.16 -7.03 -2.47
C TYR A 147 10.93 -8.02 -1.59
N PRO A 148 10.34 -9.17 -1.21
CA PRO A 148 8.96 -9.57 -1.46
C PRO A 148 7.97 -8.67 -0.68
N ARG A 149 6.84 -8.33 -1.28
CA ARG A 149 5.75 -7.54 -0.66
C ARG A 149 4.93 -8.43 0.26
N SER A 150 5.61 -8.92 1.30
CA SER A 150 5.05 -9.71 2.39
C SER A 150 4.93 -8.85 3.65
N GLY A 151 4.32 -9.42 4.70
CA GLY A 151 4.25 -8.78 6.02
C GLY A 151 5.58 -8.73 6.78
N PHE A 152 6.62 -9.42 6.30
CA PHE A 152 7.90 -9.58 7.02
C PHE A 152 8.96 -8.58 6.56
N LEU A 153 9.63 -7.93 7.51
CA LEU A 153 10.79 -7.08 7.25
C LEU A 153 11.86 -7.26 8.33
N HIS A 154 13.12 -7.28 7.91
CA HIS A 154 14.25 -7.24 8.83
C HIS A 154 14.64 -5.78 9.08
N GLN A 155 14.16 -5.21 10.19
CA GLN A 155 14.40 -3.83 10.56
C GLN A 155 14.32 -3.66 12.08
N THR A 156 15.28 -2.92 12.63
CA THR A 156 15.39 -2.62 14.07
C THR A 156 14.28 -1.72 14.57
N ASP A 157 13.91 -0.71 13.76
CA ASP A 157 12.94 0.33 14.07
C ASP A 157 11.51 -0.06 13.66
N ASP A 158 10.57 -0.08 14.61
CA ASP A 158 9.19 -0.49 14.33
C ASP A 158 8.46 0.43 13.35
N TYR A 159 8.69 1.74 13.47
CA TYR A 159 8.05 2.74 12.62
C TYR A 159 8.54 2.66 11.17
N LYS A 160 9.82 2.32 10.95
CA LYS A 160 10.35 2.08 9.60
C LYS A 160 9.70 0.84 8.99
N THR A 161 9.55 -0.22 9.77
CA THR A 161 8.81 -1.41 9.34
C THR A 161 7.38 -1.07 8.95
N ALA A 162 6.63 -0.40 9.83
CA ALA A 162 5.24 -0.04 9.53
C ALA A 162 5.12 0.80 8.25
N ALA A 163 6.04 1.75 8.03
CA ALA A 163 6.07 2.58 6.82
C ALA A 163 6.35 1.77 5.55
N VAL A 164 7.35 0.88 5.58
CA VAL A 164 7.67 0.01 4.43
C VAL A 164 6.53 -0.94 4.14
N ILE A 165 5.89 -1.50 5.17
CA ILE A 165 4.75 -2.42 5.01
C ILE A 165 3.54 -1.69 4.42
N ALA A 166 3.25 -0.48 4.87
CA ALA A 166 2.22 0.36 4.25
C ALA A 166 2.53 0.64 2.77
N GLN A 167 3.80 0.93 2.46
CA GLN A 167 4.23 1.13 1.07
C GLN A 167 4.08 -0.14 0.23
N ARG A 168 4.33 -1.33 0.77
CA ARG A 168 4.11 -2.62 0.09
C ARG A 168 2.64 -2.81 -0.27
N ALA A 169 1.73 -2.61 0.69
CA ALA A 169 0.29 -2.72 0.45
C ALA A 169 -0.22 -1.69 -0.59
N GLY A 170 0.30 -0.46 -0.53
CA GLY A 170 0.04 0.55 -1.55
C GLY A 170 0.57 0.16 -2.94
N ASP A 171 1.75 -0.43 -3.03
CA ASP A 171 2.33 -0.88 -4.30
C ASP A 171 1.58 -2.07 -4.90
N ILE A 172 1.01 -2.97 -4.07
CA ILE A 172 0.15 -4.07 -4.51
C ILE A 172 -1.15 -3.53 -5.13
N THR A 173 -1.80 -2.55 -4.50
CA THR A 173 -3.11 -2.02 -4.91
C THR A 173 -3.06 -1.03 -6.07
N THR A 174 -1.92 -0.36 -6.27
CA THR A 174 -1.76 0.62 -7.35
C THR A 174 -1.22 0.02 -8.66
N ARG A 175 -0.90 -1.28 -8.68
CA ARG A 175 -0.37 -2.00 -9.84
C ARG A 175 -1.36 -3.04 -10.35
N ILE A 176 -1.35 -3.26 -11.66
CA ILE A 176 -2.23 -4.21 -12.32
C ILE A 176 -1.56 -5.60 -12.35
N GLY A 177 -2.35 -6.66 -12.22
CA GLY A 177 -1.91 -8.03 -12.44
C GLY A 177 -0.90 -8.55 -11.40
N GLN A 178 -0.98 -8.07 -10.16
CA GLN A 178 -0.18 -8.64 -9.08
C GLN A 178 -0.84 -9.92 -8.57
N LEU A 179 -0.03 -10.91 -8.19
CA LEU A 179 -0.50 -12.20 -7.69
C LEU A 179 -0.81 -12.11 -6.19
N HIS A 180 -1.81 -11.29 -5.85
CA HIS A 180 -2.33 -11.08 -4.50
C HIS A 180 -3.85 -11.19 -4.48
N VAL A 181 -4.41 -11.58 -3.34
CA VAL A 181 -5.85 -11.55 -3.10
C VAL A 181 -6.27 -10.13 -2.70
N TYR A 182 -7.28 -9.59 -3.37
CA TYR A 182 -7.86 -8.26 -3.15
C TYR A 182 -9.28 -8.37 -2.62
#